data_AF-A0A1G5W549-F1
#
_entry.id   AF-A0A1G5W549-F1
#
_cell.length_a   1.000
_cell.length_b   1.000
_cell.length_c   1.000
_cell.angle_alpha   90.00
_cell.angle_beta   90.00
_cell.angle_gamma   90.00
#
_symmetry.space_group_name_H-M   'P 1'
#
loop_
_entity.id
_entity.type
_entity.pdbx_description
1 polymer ?
#
loop_
_entity_poly.entity_id
_entity_poly.type
_entity_poly.pdbx_seq_one_letter_code
_entity_poly.pdbx_strand_id
1 'polypeptide(L)'
;MDGLEKLEIWDEHKPEYCPSCGAPVTYKGLGEYACDVCHYICYDDYGKVRVYLEKHPGANIVQISTQTGVSKQLIKKMVKENRFAFADNKPHLFE
;
A
#
# COMPACT_ATOMS: atom_id res chain seq x y z
N MET A 1 5.42 -25.33 -15.12
CA MET A 1 6.22 -24.73 -14.03
C MET A 1 6.05 -23.22 -14.13
N ASP A 2 4.81 -22.77 -14.29
CA ASP A 2 3.88 -22.43 -13.19
C ASP A 2 4.26 -21.02 -12.75
N GLY A 3 3.79 -20.00 -13.47
CA GLY A 3 2.37 -19.67 -13.39
C GLY A 3 2.00 -19.03 -12.06
N LEU A 4 2.99 -18.80 -11.18
CA LEU A 4 2.90 -17.81 -10.11
C LEU A 4 3.03 -16.43 -10.74
N GLU A 5 1.90 -16.01 -11.32
CA GLU A 5 1.36 -14.66 -11.24
C GLU A 5 2.33 -13.71 -10.53
N LYS A 6 2.84 -12.72 -11.27
CA LYS A 6 3.44 -11.52 -10.70
C LYS A 6 2.50 -11.05 -9.59
N LEU A 7 2.77 -11.41 -8.34
CA LEU A 7 2.24 -10.71 -7.20
C LEU A 7 2.92 -9.36 -7.33
N GLU A 8 2.25 -8.44 -8.02
CA GLU A 8 2.79 -7.19 -8.51
C GLU A 8 3.23 -6.33 -7.32
N ILE A 9 4.48 -6.57 -6.91
CA ILE A 9 5.24 -5.78 -5.95
C ILE A 9 5.32 -4.39 -6.55
N TRP A 10 4.69 -3.42 -5.90
CA TRP A 10 5.00 -2.03 -6.17
C TRP A 10 6.34 -1.77 -5.50
N ASP A 11 7.41 -1.87 -6.29
CA ASP A 11 8.79 -1.75 -5.83
C ASP A 11 9.14 -0.32 -5.34
N GLU A 12 8.19 0.61 -5.45
CA GLU A 12 8.34 1.98 -4.98
C GLU A 12 8.30 1.98 -3.43
N HIS A 13 9.48 2.07 -2.82
CA HIS A 13 9.74 2.05 -1.38
C HIS A 13 9.52 0.70 -0.68
N LYS A 14 9.98 -0.40 -1.28
CA LYS A 14 10.12 -1.69 -0.60
C LYS A 14 11.11 -1.60 0.58
N PRO A 15 10.71 -1.90 1.83
CA PRO A 15 11.63 -1.96 2.95
C PRO A 15 12.54 -3.19 2.85
N GLU A 16 13.85 -2.98 2.85
CA GLU A 16 14.84 -4.05 2.96
C GLU A 16 15.29 -4.28 4.41
N TYR A 17 15.19 -3.24 5.24
CA TYR A 17 15.64 -3.23 6.62
C TYR A 17 14.55 -2.72 7.57
N CYS A 18 14.56 -3.25 8.79
CA CYS A 18 13.62 -2.91 9.83
C CYS A 18 13.87 -1.47 10.30
N PRO A 19 12.86 -0.59 10.30
CA PRO A 19 13.03 0.79 10.75
C PRO A 19 13.27 0.91 12.27
N SER A 20 13.00 -0.16 13.04
CA SER A 20 13.18 -0.17 14.50
C SER A 20 14.58 -0.63 14.93
N CYS A 21 15.12 -1.69 14.31
CA CYS A 21 16.41 -2.27 14.72
C CYS A 21 17.47 -2.42 13.60
N GLY A 22 17.13 -2.09 12.35
CA GLY A 22 18.05 -2.18 11.21
C GLY A 22 18.30 -3.59 10.66
N ALA A 23 17.77 -4.65 11.28
CA ALA A 23 17.88 -6.01 10.74
C ALA A 23 17.05 -6.21 9.46
N PRO A 24 17.37 -7.19 8.59
CA PRO A 24 16.54 -7.49 7.42
C PRO A 24 15.08 -7.79 7.78
N VAL A 25 14.20 -7.53 6.83
CA VAL A 25 12.76 -7.86 6.95
C VAL A 25 12.34 -8.87 5.90
N THR A 26 11.39 -9.72 6.27
CA THR A 26 10.80 -10.72 5.39
C THR A 26 9.43 -10.24 4.91
N TYR A 27 9.20 -10.27 3.59
CA TYR A 27 7.90 -9.97 3.00
C TYR A 27 6.85 -11.00 3.45
N LYS A 28 5.71 -10.51 3.94
CA LYS A 28 4.59 -11.32 4.43
C LYS A 28 3.37 -11.30 3.52
N GLY A 29 3.34 -10.45 2.49
CA GLY A 29 2.22 -10.32 1.56
C GLY A 29 1.52 -8.97 1.68
N LEU A 30 0.84 -8.55 0.62
CA LEU A 30 0.00 -7.34 0.59
C LEU A 30 0.70 -6.07 1.12
N GLY A 31 1.98 -5.93 0.76
CA GLY A 31 2.83 -4.81 1.17
C GLY A 31 3.26 -4.81 2.64
N GLU A 32 3.07 -5.90 3.37
CA GLU A 32 3.51 -6.08 4.76
C GLU A 32 4.86 -6.81 4.83
N TYR A 33 5.70 -6.36 5.76
CA TYR A 33 7.03 -6.91 6.03
C TYR A 33 7.18 -7.06 7.55
N ALA A 34 7.80 -8.14 7.99
CA ALA A 34 8.10 -8.35 9.40
C ALA A 34 9.60 -8.52 9.62
N CYS A 35 10.11 -7.90 10.68
CA CYS A 35 11.49 -8.11 11.12
C CYS A 35 11.63 -9.47 11.78
N ASP A 36 12.65 -10.23 11.36
CA ASP A 36 12.92 -11.56 11.93
C ASP A 36 13.63 -11.51 13.29
N VAL A 37 14.03 -10.32 13.75
CA VAL A 37 14.73 -10.10 15.02
C VAL A 37 13.83 -9.49 16.09
N CYS A 38 13.20 -8.34 15.81
CA CYS A 38 12.39 -7.62 16.80
C CYS A 38 10.88 -7.72 16.54
N HIS A 39 10.47 -8.45 15.50
CA HIS A 39 9.07 -8.64 15.11
C HIS A 39 8.30 -7.36 14.76
N TYR A 40 9.00 -6.25 14.55
CA TYR A 40 8.38 -5.02 14.06
C TYR A 40 7.76 -5.25 12.67
N ILE A 41 6.53 -4.78 12.49
CA ILE A 41 5.80 -4.83 11.23
C ILE A 41 5.93 -3.48 10.53
N CYS A 42 6.44 -3.50 9.30
CA CYS A 42 6.51 -2.33 8.42
C CYS A 42 5.77 -2.57 7.11
N TYR A 43 5.52 -1.49 6.37
CA TYR A 43 4.75 -1.50 5.14
C TYR A 43 5.45 -0.73 4.03
N ASP A 44 5.36 -1.23 2.80
CA ASP A 44 5.62 -0.43 1.60
C ASP A 44 4.46 0.55 1.35
N ASP A 45 4.57 1.37 0.31
CA ASP A 45 3.55 2.37 0.01
C ASP A 45 2.18 1.76 -0.30
N TYR A 46 2.13 0.58 -0.93
CA TYR A 46 0.88 -0.14 -1.14
C TYR A 46 0.28 -0.60 0.19
N GLY A 47 1.08 -1.23 1.05
CA GLY A 47 0.68 -1.69 2.37
C GLY A 47 0.17 -0.55 3.25
N LYS A 48 0.84 0.62 3.23
CA LYS A 48 0.39 1.82 3.96
C LYS A 48 -0.99 2.28 3.49
N VAL A 49 -1.22 2.37 2.18
CA VAL A 49 -2.52 2.79 1.61
C VAL A 49 -3.61 1.78 1.96
N ARG A 50 -3.33 0.48 1.80
CA ARG A 50 -4.27 -0.61 2.12
C ARG A 50 -4.71 -0.57 3.59
N VAL A 51 -3.77 -0.59 4.52
CA VAL A 51 -4.05 -0.60 5.97
C VAL A 51 -4.81 0.66 6.40
N TYR A 52 -4.53 1.80 5.77
CA TYR A 52 -5.27 3.03 6.03
C TYR A 52 -6.72 2.94 5.56
N LEU A 53 -6.97 2.42 4.35
CA LEU A 53 -8.31 2.26 3.79
C LEU A 53 -9.17 1.22 4.51
N GLU A 54 -8.56 0.15 5.01
CA GLU A 54 -9.24 -0.86 5.85
C GLU A 54 -9.84 -0.23 7.11
N LYS A 55 -9.16 0.77 7.68
CA LYS A 55 -9.61 1.50 8.88
C LYS A 55 -10.49 2.71 8.55
N HIS A 56 -10.35 3.25 7.34
CA HIS A 56 -11.03 4.46 6.89
C HIS A 56 -11.70 4.23 5.53
N PRO A 57 -12.75 3.40 5.48
CA PRO A 57 -13.48 3.15 4.25
C PRO A 57 -14.03 4.47 3.69
N GLY A 58 -13.78 4.72 2.41
CA GLY A 58 -14.23 5.94 1.73
C GLY A 58 -13.31 7.15 1.87
N ALA A 59 -12.14 7.03 2.51
CA ALA A 59 -11.17 8.12 2.53
C ALA A 59 -10.77 8.55 1.10
N ASN A 60 -10.61 9.85 0.90
CA ASN A 60 -10.23 10.40 -0.40
C ASN A 60 -8.70 10.46 -0.59
N ILE A 61 -8.25 10.70 -1.82
CA ILE A 61 -6.82 10.73 -2.18
C ILE A 61 -6.02 11.73 -1.32
N VAL A 62 -6.61 12.87 -0.97
CA VAL A 62 -5.92 13.89 -0.17
C VAL A 62 -5.71 13.38 1.26
N GLN A 63 -6.76 12.83 1.88
CA GLN A 63 -6.68 12.25 3.23
C GLN A 63 -5.66 11.12 3.30
N ILE A 64 -5.71 10.18 2.34
CA ILE A 64 -4.77 9.06 2.28
C ILE A 64 -3.34 9.60 2.18
N SER A 65 -3.08 10.50 1.23
CA SER A 65 -1.74 11.05 1.03
C SER A 65 -1.20 11.76 2.28
N THR A 66 -2.04 12.55 2.95
CA THR A 66 -1.66 13.24 4.19
C THR A 66 -1.36 12.28 5.33
N GLN A 67 -2.13 11.19 5.48
CA GLN A 67 -1.99 10.27 6.60
C GLN A 67 -0.93 9.19 6.39
N THR A 68 -0.74 8.73 5.16
CA THR A 68 0.21 7.66 4.83
C THR A 68 1.57 8.16 4.37
N GLY A 69 1.67 9.44 3.99
CA GLY A 69 2.85 10.04 3.37
C GLY A 69 3.08 9.60 1.91
N VAL A 70 2.19 8.78 1.36
CA VAL A 70 2.28 8.30 -0.03
C VAL A 70 1.84 9.42 -0.98
N SER A 71 2.53 9.57 -2.11
CA SER A 71 2.25 10.65 -3.06
C SER A 71 0.85 10.50 -3.68
N LYS A 72 0.16 11.63 -3.90
CA LYS A 72 -1.14 11.63 -4.59
C LYS A 72 -1.07 10.99 -5.98
N GLN A 73 0.07 11.10 -6.67
CA GLN A 73 0.28 10.50 -7.99
C GLN A 73 0.31 8.97 -7.90
N LEU A 74 1.03 8.43 -6.92
CA LEU A 74 1.12 6.99 -6.69
C LEU A 74 -0.25 6.41 -6.27
N ILE A 75 -0.97 7.08 -5.37
CA ILE A 75 -2.33 6.69 -4.97
C ILE A 75 -3.26 6.68 -6.19
N LYS A 76 -3.24 7.72 -7.03
CA LYS A 76 -4.03 7.78 -8.28
C LYS A 76 -3.72 6.60 -9.21
N LYS A 77 -2.45 6.20 -9.32
CA LYS A 77 -2.04 5.04 -10.13
C LYS A 77 -2.63 3.75 -9.56
N MET A 78 -2.56 3.55 -8.24
CA MET A 78 -3.17 2.39 -7.56
C MET A 78 -4.70 2.32 -7.78
N VAL A 79 -5.39 3.47 -7.78
CA VAL A 79 -6.83 3.55 -8.09
C VAL A 79 -7.10 3.13 -9.53
N LYS A 80 -6.34 3.67 -10.49
CA LYS A 80 -6.49 3.40 -11.93
C LYS A 80 -6.31 1.92 -12.26
N GLU A 81 -5.45 1.24 -11.52
CA GLU A 81 -5.20 -0.21 -11.63
C GLU A 81 -6.24 -1.07 -10.89
N ASN A 82 -7.40 -0.49 -10.49
CA ASN A 82 -8.51 -1.14 -9.79
C ASN A 82 -8.14 -1.84 -8.48
N ARG A 83 -7.08 -1.39 -7.79
CA ARG A 83 -6.61 -2.04 -6.55
C ARG A 83 -7.34 -1.63 -5.29
N PHE A 84 -8.05 -0.50 -5.34
CA PHE A 84 -8.78 0.05 -4.22
C PHE A 84 -10.10 0.66 -4.71
N ALA A 85 -11.18 0.46 -3.95
CA ALA A 85 -12.45 1.12 -4.18
C ALA A 85 -12.56 2.33 -3.23
N PHE A 86 -12.78 3.53 -3.79
CA PHE A 86 -12.94 4.77 -3.02
C PHE A 86 -14.38 5.27 -3.12
N ALA A 87 -14.88 5.91 -2.06
CA ALA A 87 -16.21 6.51 -2.05
C ALA A 87 -16.33 7.68 -3.05
N ASP A 88 -15.22 8.35 -3.36
CA ASP A 88 -15.18 9.49 -4.29
C ASP A 88 -15.12 9.10 -5.78
N ASN A 89 -15.03 7.81 -6.12
CA ASN A 89 -15.18 7.40 -7.52
C ASN A 89 -16.66 7.14 -7.86
N LYS A 90 -17.52 8.13 -7.57
CA LYS A 90 -18.74 8.26 -8.37
C LYS A 90 -18.27 8.83 -9.71
N PRO A 91 -18.30 8.08 -10.82
CA PRO A 91 -18.15 8.72 -12.12
C PRO A 91 -19.22 9.81 -12.18
N HIS A 92 -18.81 11.04 -12.47
CA HIS A 92 -19.73 12.05 -12.97
C HIS A 92 -20.24 11.53 -14.33
N LEU A 93 -21.22 10.63 -14.27
CA LEU A 93 -22.13 10.36 -15.37
C LEU A 93 -22.93 11.65 -15.49
N PHE A 94 -22.49 12.53 -16.39
CA PHE A 94 -23.32 13.62 -16.87
C PHE A 94 -24.58 12.98 -17.46
N GLU A 95 -25.74 13.29 -16.86
CA GLU A 95 -27.04 13.18 -17.50
C GLU A 95 -27.18 14.23 -18.62
#